data_AF-A0A432WUF0-F1
#
_entry.id   AF-A0A432WUF0-F1
#
_cell.length_a   1.000
_cell.length_b   1.000
_cell.length_c   1.000
_cell.angle_alpha   90.00
_cell.angle_beta   90.00
_cell.angle_gamma   90.00
#
_symmetry.space_group_name_H-M   'P 1'
#
loop_
_entity.id
_entity.type
_entity.pdbx_description
1 polymer ?
#
loop_
_entity_poly.entity_id
_entity_poly.type
_entity_poly.pdbx_seq_one_letter_code
_entity_poly.pdbx_strand_id
1 'polypeptide(L)'
;MIAVVLVLINLTTAILLSGIEDGMQTWRLSQHDVQLARARRAADSTQFMALAQFQQGLAIPETLNLPAKLQATLQKTPLNCSEIPSFVPRTTSDTSAGANCWRLLIEVSQAAHNLRIQQTFWLIEYANGERVWQHE
;
A
#
# COMPACT_ATOMS: atom_id res chain seq x y z
N MET A 1 -49.81 -37.10 -0.14
CA MET A 1 -49.64 -35.70 -0.64
C MET A 1 -48.92 -34.79 0.35
N ILE A 2 -49.31 -34.73 1.63
CA ILE A 2 -48.73 -33.80 2.63
C ILE A 2 -47.21 -33.94 2.80
N ALA A 3 -46.68 -35.17 2.86
CA ALA A 3 -45.24 -35.42 3.02
C ALA A 3 -44.40 -34.91 1.85
N VAL A 4 -44.89 -35.03 0.61
CA VAL A 4 -44.19 -34.59 -0.60
C VAL A 4 -44.12 -33.06 -0.67
N VAL A 5 -45.19 -32.39 -0.25
CA VAL A 5 -45.26 -30.92 -0.20
C VAL A 5 -44.28 -30.38 0.86
N LEU A 6 -44.21 -31.00 2.04
CA LEU A 6 -43.25 -30.62 3.08
C LEU A 6 -41.79 -30.80 2.64
N VAL A 7 -41.47 -31.90 1.94
CA VAL A 7 -40.13 -32.13 1.40
C VAL A 7 -39.76 -31.09 0.33
N LEU A 8 -40.68 -30.76 -0.57
CA LEU A 8 -40.45 -29.73 -1.60
C LEU A 8 -40.25 -28.33 -1.02
N ILE A 9 -41.00 -27.97 0.03
CA ILE A 9 -40.85 -26.68 0.72
C ILE A 9 -39.51 -26.62 1.45
N ASN A 10 -39.12 -27.68 2.17
CA ASN A 10 -37.83 -27.73 2.87
C ASN A 10 -36.64 -27.72 1.90
N LEU A 11 -36.78 -28.35 0.73
CA LEU A 11 -35.72 -28.37 -0.27
C LEU A 11 -35.55 -27.01 -0.96
N THR A 12 -36.65 -26.34 -1.32
CA THR A 12 -36.59 -25.02 -1.97
C THR A 12 -36.06 -23.94 -1.02
N THR A 13 -36.47 -23.97 0.25
CA THR A 13 -35.94 -23.05 1.26
C THR A 13 -34.44 -23.26 1.52
N ALA A 14 -33.97 -24.51 1.59
CA ALA A 14 -32.55 -24.81 1.73
C ALA A 14 -31.71 -24.27 0.55
N ILE A 15 -32.19 -24.46 -0.70
CA ILE A 15 -31.50 -23.97 -1.91
C ILE A 15 -31.48 -22.43 -1.98
N LEU A 16 -32.57 -21.78 -1.58
CA LEU A 16 -32.65 -20.32 -1.53
C LEU A 16 -31.72 -19.73 -0.48
N LEU A 17 -31.65 -20.35 0.71
CA LEU A 17 -30.76 -19.91 1.79
C LEU A 17 -29.29 -20.05 1.39
N SER A 18 -28.89 -21.19 0.80
CA SER A 18 -27.52 -21.38 0.33
C SER A 18 -27.14 -20.38 -0.78
N GLY A 19 -28.04 -20.13 -1.74
CA GLY A 19 -27.78 -19.17 -2.81
C GLY A 19 -27.63 -17.72 -2.33
N ILE A 20 -28.34 -17.33 -1.28
CA ILE A 20 -28.21 -16.00 -0.66
C ILE A 20 -26.89 -15.89 0.10
N GLU A 21 -26.48 -16.93 0.83
CA GLU A 21 -25.20 -16.94 1.55
C GLU A 21 -24.01 -16.82 0.58
N ASP A 22 -24.00 -17.59 -0.50
CA ASP A 22 -22.97 -17.54 -1.53
C ASP A 22 -22.93 -16.16 -2.24
N GLY A 23 -24.10 -15.59 -2.54
CA GLY A 23 -24.23 -14.25 -3.11
C GLY A 23 -23.72 -13.14 -2.18
N MET A 24 -23.97 -13.24 -0.88
CA MET A 24 -23.47 -12.28 0.10
C MET A 24 -21.95 -12.37 0.27
N GLN A 25 -21.38 -13.58 0.25
CA GLN A 25 -19.93 -13.77 0.36
C GLN A 25 -19.19 -13.19 -0.84
N THR A 26 -19.66 -13.49 -2.05
CA THR A 26 -19.07 -12.96 -3.29
C THR A 26 -19.13 -11.44 -3.37
N TRP A 27 -20.24 -10.83 -2.93
CA TRP A 27 -20.36 -9.38 -2.88
C TRP A 27 -19.40 -8.74 -1.87
N ARG A 28 -19.24 -9.34 -0.67
CA ARG A 28 -18.27 -8.88 0.33
C ARG A 28 -16.82 -8.97 -0.16
N LEU A 29 -16.46 -10.06 -0.82
CA LEU A 29 -15.13 -10.22 -1.45
C LEU A 29 -14.89 -9.12 -2.49
N SER A 30 -15.90 -8.84 -3.33
CA SER A 30 -15.81 -7.78 -4.34
C SER A 30 -15.60 -6.38 -3.73
N GLN A 31 -16.22 -6.10 -2.58
CA GLN A 31 -16.01 -4.83 -1.88
C GLN A 31 -14.61 -4.74 -1.29
N HIS A 32 -14.11 -5.81 -0.71
CA HIS A 32 -12.76 -5.86 -0.13
C HIS A 32 -11.69 -5.60 -1.21
N ASP A 33 -11.82 -6.23 -2.37
CA ASP A 33 -10.90 -6.04 -3.51
C ASP A 33 -10.89 -4.59 -4.01
N VAL A 34 -12.06 -3.95 -4.06
CA VAL A 34 -12.16 -2.53 -4.42
C VAL A 34 -11.46 -1.64 -3.39
N GLN A 35 -11.59 -1.92 -2.10
CA GLN A 35 -10.90 -1.15 -1.06
C GLN A 35 -9.38 -1.36 -1.11
N LEU A 36 -8.94 -2.60 -1.35
CA LEU A 36 -7.52 -2.90 -1.54
C LEU A 36 -6.94 -2.15 -2.75
N ALA A 37 -7.67 -2.14 -3.88
CA ALA A 37 -7.25 -1.40 -5.08
C ALA A 37 -7.16 0.11 -4.83
N ARG A 38 -8.10 0.67 -4.05
CA ARG A 38 -8.06 2.08 -3.64
C ARG A 38 -6.87 2.37 -2.74
N ALA A 39 -6.61 1.51 -1.75
CA ALA A 39 -5.48 1.64 -0.85
C ALA A 39 -4.15 1.59 -1.61
N ARG A 40 -4.01 0.70 -2.61
CA ARG A 40 -2.81 0.62 -3.47
C ARG A 40 -2.60 1.92 -4.26
N ARG A 41 -3.64 2.41 -4.93
CA ARG A 41 -3.54 3.70 -5.66
C ARG A 41 -3.19 4.87 -4.73
N ALA A 42 -3.68 4.84 -3.49
CA ALA A 42 -3.35 5.84 -2.50
C ALA A 42 -1.89 5.71 -2.03
N ALA A 43 -1.37 4.50 -1.88
CA ALA A 43 0.06 4.27 -1.63
C ALA A 43 0.92 4.83 -2.77
N ASP A 44 0.59 4.50 -4.02
CA ASP A 44 1.31 4.98 -5.20
C ASP A 44 1.29 6.51 -5.33
N SER A 45 0.16 7.16 -5.02
CA SER A 45 0.06 8.62 -5.05
C SER A 45 0.86 9.28 -3.93
N THR A 46 0.87 8.70 -2.72
CA THR A 46 1.69 9.18 -1.61
C THR A 46 3.17 9.00 -1.85
N GLN A 47 3.56 7.88 -2.49
CA GLN A 47 4.90 7.65 -2.98
C GLN A 47 5.30 8.75 -3.96
N PHE A 48 4.49 8.99 -5.00
CA PHE A 48 4.81 10.01 -6.01
C PHE A 48 5.00 11.40 -5.38
N MET A 49 4.13 11.79 -4.45
CA MET A 49 4.25 13.05 -3.71
C MET A 49 5.54 13.10 -2.88
N ALA A 50 5.84 12.05 -2.10
CA ALA A 50 7.01 12.01 -1.23
C ALA A 50 8.32 12.08 -2.04
N LEU A 51 8.37 11.38 -3.17
CA LEU A 51 9.51 11.40 -4.08
C LEU A 51 9.67 12.76 -4.77
N ALA A 52 8.58 13.39 -5.19
CA ALA A 52 8.62 14.74 -5.74
C ALA A 52 9.13 15.77 -4.72
N GLN A 53 8.68 15.69 -3.46
CA GLN A 53 9.19 16.53 -2.38
C GLN A 53 10.68 16.27 -2.12
N PHE A 54 11.09 15.00 -2.10
CA PHE A 54 12.51 14.65 -1.95
C PHE A 54 13.37 15.25 -3.06
N GLN A 55 12.97 15.09 -4.33
CA GLN A 55 13.67 15.70 -5.47
C GLN A 55 13.78 17.21 -5.34
N GLN A 56 12.74 17.88 -4.84
CA GLN A 56 12.71 19.32 -4.60
C GLN A 56 13.45 19.76 -3.33
N GLY A 57 13.91 18.83 -2.50
CA GLY A 57 14.57 19.13 -1.21
C GLY A 57 13.60 19.64 -0.14
N LEU A 58 12.30 19.38 -0.33
CA LEU A 58 11.26 19.75 0.62
C LEU A 58 11.08 18.66 1.69
N ALA A 59 10.51 19.06 2.83
CA ALA A 59 10.15 18.12 3.88
C ALA A 59 9.04 17.18 3.42
N ILE A 60 9.20 15.89 3.72
CA ILE A 60 8.17 14.88 3.51
C ILE A 60 7.24 14.90 4.74
N PRO A 61 5.92 15.05 4.58
CA PRO A 61 4.99 15.08 5.70
C PRO A 61 4.92 13.71 6.36
N GLU A 62 4.83 13.66 7.69
CA GLU A 62 4.78 12.40 8.44
C GLU A 62 3.45 11.67 8.30
N THR A 63 2.35 12.42 8.09
CA THR A 63 1.01 11.84 7.94
C THR A 63 0.21 12.58 6.88
N LEU A 64 -0.57 11.84 6.10
CA LEU A 64 -1.50 12.36 5.11
C LEU A 64 -2.88 11.72 5.28
N ASN A 65 -3.91 12.56 5.36
CA ASN A 65 -5.29 12.10 5.33
C ASN A 65 -5.74 11.97 3.87
N LEU A 66 -6.04 10.74 3.47
CA LEU A 66 -6.43 10.40 2.11
C LEU A 66 -7.95 10.21 2.02
N PRO A 67 -8.51 10.30 0.81
CA PRO A 67 -9.91 9.97 0.57
C PRO A 67 -10.27 8.56 1.06
N ALA A 68 -11.56 8.30 1.27
CA ALA A 68 -12.08 7.01 1.74
C ALA A 68 -11.56 6.54 3.11
N LYS A 69 -11.27 7.50 4.02
CA LYS A 69 -10.76 7.22 5.39
C LYS A 69 -9.46 6.42 5.39
N LEU A 70 -8.66 6.59 4.33
CA LEU A 70 -7.30 6.07 4.27
C LEU A 70 -6.39 7.06 5.00
N GLN A 71 -5.40 6.54 5.73
CA GLN A 71 -4.36 7.33 6.35
C GLN A 71 -3.02 6.84 5.84
N ALA A 72 -2.20 7.74 5.30
CA ALA A 72 -0.82 7.44 4.99
C ALA A 72 0.08 7.97 6.09
N THR A 73 1.04 7.15 6.51
CA THR A 73 2.11 7.51 7.43
C THR A 73 3.41 7.34 6.69
N LEU A 74 4.24 8.38 6.68
CA LEU A 74 5.53 8.39 6.03
C LEU A 74 6.61 8.59 7.08
N GLN A 75 7.56 7.65 7.13
CA GLN A 75 8.65 7.69 8.09
C GLN A 75 9.98 7.74 7.35
N LYS A 76 10.63 8.91 7.37
CA LYS A 76 11.99 9.09 6.83
C LYS A 76 13.01 8.87 7.94
N THR A 77 13.79 7.81 7.84
CA THR A 77 14.81 7.42 8.83
C THR A 77 16.21 7.50 8.21
N PRO A 78 17.17 8.21 8.84
CA PRO A 78 18.55 8.24 8.35
C PRO A 78 19.23 6.88 8.57
N LEU A 79 20.12 6.51 7.65
CA LEU A 79 20.89 5.26 7.71
C LEU A 79 22.22 5.38 6.98
N ASN A 80 23.11 4.42 7.24
CA ASN A 80 24.39 4.37 6.55
C ASN A 80 24.18 3.91 5.11
N CYS A 81 24.75 4.61 4.13
CA CYS A 81 24.64 4.24 2.72
C CYS A 81 25.15 2.83 2.38
N SER A 82 25.96 2.22 3.26
CA SER A 82 26.39 0.82 3.14
C SER A 82 25.27 -0.19 3.36
N GLU A 83 24.17 0.21 4.01
CA GLU A 83 23.01 -0.65 4.29
C GLU A 83 22.01 -0.67 3.12
N ILE A 84 22.18 0.18 2.09
CA ILE A 84 21.29 0.21 0.92
C ILE A 84 21.68 -0.95 -0.02
N PRO A 85 20.73 -1.83 -0.37
CA PRO A 85 21.01 -2.92 -1.30
C PRO A 85 21.28 -2.39 -2.72
N SER A 86 22.34 -2.86 -3.36
CA SER A 86 22.80 -2.36 -4.66
C SER A 86 22.03 -3.00 -5.82
N PHE A 87 20.97 -2.37 -6.31
CA PHE A 87 20.17 -2.91 -7.42
C PHE A 87 20.37 -2.22 -8.78
N VAL A 88 21.23 -1.20 -8.88
CA VAL A 88 21.58 -0.52 -10.14
C VAL A 88 23.09 -0.27 -10.21
N PRO A 89 23.78 -0.37 -11.36
CA PRO A 89 25.21 -0.09 -11.46
C PRO A 89 25.49 1.34 -11.02
N ARG A 90 26.56 1.56 -10.24
CA ARG A 90 27.11 2.88 -9.92
C ARG A 90 27.52 3.60 -11.23
N THR A 91 26.58 4.15 -11.97
CA THR A 91 26.87 5.08 -13.06
C THR A 91 27.08 6.44 -12.45
N THR A 92 28.30 6.63 -11.95
CA THR A 92 29.08 7.86 -11.79
C THR A 92 29.99 7.65 -10.57
N SER A 93 31.28 7.85 -10.83
CA SER A 93 32.40 7.92 -9.88
C SER A 93 32.08 7.66 -8.41
N ASP A 94 32.70 6.60 -7.89
CA ASP A 94 33.07 6.44 -6.50
C ASP A 94 33.10 7.75 -5.71
N THR A 95 32.05 7.96 -4.92
CA THR A 95 32.16 8.27 -3.50
C THR A 95 30.75 8.32 -2.90
N SER A 96 30.35 7.25 -2.22
CA SER A 96 29.39 7.36 -1.12
C SER A 96 29.95 8.17 0.05
N ALA A 97 31.21 8.62 -0.02
CA ALA A 97 31.82 9.55 0.91
C ALA A 97 31.12 10.91 0.81
N GLY A 98 30.24 11.18 1.77
CA GLY A 98 29.46 12.42 1.84
C GLY A 98 28.05 12.34 1.24
N ALA A 99 27.58 11.16 0.86
CA ALA A 99 26.17 10.96 0.51
C ALA A 99 25.32 10.86 1.79
N ASN A 100 24.14 11.47 1.78
CA ASN A 100 23.14 11.30 2.81
C ASN A 100 22.12 10.26 2.36
N CYS A 101 21.87 9.28 3.22
CA CYS A 101 21.00 8.15 2.91
C CYS A 101 19.86 8.05 3.91
N TRP A 102 18.67 7.75 3.41
CA TRP A 102 17.49 7.54 4.23
C TRP A 102 16.67 6.36 3.73
N ARG A 103 15.93 5.75 4.65
CA ARG A 103 14.85 4.83 4.35
C ARG A 103 13.55 5.56 4.57
N LEU A 104 12.72 5.56 3.55
CA LEU A 104 11.37 6.07 3.59
C LEU A 104 10.41 4.89 3.66
N LEU A 105 9.73 4.75 4.80
CA LEU A 105 8.62 3.83 4.94
C LEU A 105 7.32 4.57 4.62
N ILE A 106 6.51 4.04 3.72
CA ILE A 106 5.17 4.54 3.43
C ILE A 106 4.17 3.47 3.84
N GLU A 107 3.34 3.79 4.82
CA GLU A 107 2.27 2.92 5.30
C GLU A 107 0.92 3.56 5.03
N VAL A 108 0.10 2.92 4.20
CA VAL A 108 -1.29 3.29 3.99
C VAL A 108 -2.19 2.30 4.72
N SER A 109 -2.99 2.81 5.65
CA SER A 109 -3.91 1.99 6.45
C SER A 109 -5.37 2.45 6.31
N GLN A 110 -6.29 1.50 6.47
CA GLN A 110 -7.73 1.75 6.57
C GLN A 110 -8.30 0.94 7.73
N ALA A 111 -8.64 1.63 8.83
CA ALA A 111 -9.14 0.99 10.04
C ALA A 111 -10.46 0.20 9.81
N ALA A 112 -11.32 0.68 8.90
CA ALA A 112 -12.63 0.06 8.67
C ALA A 112 -12.57 -1.35 8.05
N HIS A 113 -11.51 -1.67 7.32
CA HIS A 113 -11.35 -2.95 6.62
C HIS A 113 -10.08 -3.70 7.03
N ASN A 114 -9.40 -3.27 8.10
CA ASN A 114 -8.09 -3.80 8.54
C ASN A 114 -7.07 -3.92 7.39
N LEU A 115 -7.10 -2.96 6.46
CA LEU A 115 -6.17 -2.93 5.35
C LEU A 115 -4.92 -2.16 5.76
N ARG A 116 -3.75 -2.73 5.45
CA ARG A 116 -2.46 -2.09 5.64
C ARG A 116 -1.58 -2.44 4.45
N ILE A 117 -1.08 -1.41 3.77
CA ILE A 117 -0.13 -1.51 2.67
C ILE A 117 1.12 -0.78 3.12
N GLN A 118 2.25 -1.44 3.01
CA GLN A 118 3.54 -0.90 3.40
C GLN A 118 4.49 -0.99 2.22
N GLN A 119 5.16 0.11 1.91
CA GLN A 119 6.16 0.22 0.87
C GLN A 119 7.43 0.82 1.49
N THR A 120 8.58 0.30 1.10
CA THR A 120 9.88 0.77 1.56
C THR A 120 10.66 1.32 0.39
N PHE A 121 11.26 2.48 0.59
CA PHE A 121 12.11 3.14 -0.38
C PHE A 121 13.43 3.56 0.24
N TRP A 122 14.46 3.55 -0.59
CA TRP A 122 15.78 4.06 -0.28
C TRP A 122 15.93 5.40 -0.98
N LEU A 123 16.28 6.44 -0.22
CA LEU A 123 16.52 7.79 -0.71
C LEU A 123 18.00 8.12 -0.53
N ILE A 124 18.64 8.61 -1.59
CA ILE A 124 20.06 8.95 -1.62
C ILE A 124 20.19 10.37 -2.14
N GLU A 125 20.88 11.21 -1.38
CA GLU A 125 21.31 12.54 -1.81
C GLU A 125 22.84 12.56 -1.83
N TYR A 126 23.40 12.71 -3.02
CA TYR A 126 24.84 12.79 -3.22
C TYR A 126 25.36 14.21 -2.91
N ALA A 127 26.66 14.32 -2.66
CA ALA A 127 27.30 15.61 -2.36
C ALA A 127 27.20 16.63 -3.51
N ASN A 128 27.00 16.17 -4.75
CA ASN A 128 26.76 17.01 -5.93
C ASN A 128 25.32 17.57 -5.99
N GLY A 129 24.45 17.24 -5.02
CA GLY A 129 23.04 17.62 -4.99
C GLY A 129 22.12 16.71 -5.80
N GLU A 130 22.65 15.66 -6.42
CA GLU A 130 21.86 14.67 -7.15
C GLU A 130 21.05 13.81 -6.15
N ARG A 131 19.76 13.63 -6.47
CA ARG A 131 18.83 12.90 -5.61
C ARG A 131 18.27 11.70 -6.36
N VAL A 132 18.50 10.52 -5.80
CA VAL A 132 18.09 9.23 -6.37
C VAL A 132 17.25 8.48 -5.35
N TRP A 133 16.28 7.72 -5.83
CA TRP A 133 15.48 6.84 -5.00
C TRP A 133 15.38 5.45 -5.63
N GLN A 134 15.19 4.43 -4.79
CA GLN A 134 15.02 3.04 -5.19
C GLN A 134 13.91 2.40 -4.36
N HIS A 135 13.16 1.46 -4.95
CA HIS A 135 12.16 0.65 -4.27
C HIS A 135 12.81 -0.68 -3.84
N GLU A 136 12.42 -1.20 -2.68
CA GLU A 136 12.88 -2.50 -2.15
C GLU A 136 12.37 -3.71 -2.96
#